data_AF-A0A9E5R2P0-F1
#
_entry.id   AF-A0A9E5R2P0-F1
#
_cell.length_a   1.000
_cell.length_b   1.000
_cell.length_c   1.000
_cell.angle_alpha   90.00
_cell.angle_beta   90.00
_cell.angle_gamma   90.00
#
_symmetry.space_group_name_H-M   'P 1'
#
loop_
_entity.id
_entity.type
_entity.pdbx_description
1 polymer ?
#
loop_
_entity_poly.entity_id
_entity_poly.type
_entity_poly.pdbx_seq_one_letter_code
_entity_poly.pdbx_strand_id
1 'polypeptide(L)'
;MTLHVGAGTFLPVKVEDVSEHRMHAEWGEVRPKAADEINGTRAMGGRIIPVGTTALRLIETAADENGMVRAFEGDTDIFIFPGYRWRVTDALMTNFHLPRSTLFMLVAAFSGLEPMLAAYRHAVTAGPRRREPSAEHRRPAEPHLLWQRLHHRANAEPRQQL
;
A
#
# COMPACT_ATOMS: atom_id res chain seq x y z
N MET A 1 17.47 -7.12 1.50
CA MET A 1 16.79 -6.39 2.59
C MET A 1 15.98 -7.36 3.42
N THR A 2 15.77 -7.02 4.68
CA THR A 2 15.00 -7.82 5.63
C THR A 2 13.99 -6.90 6.30
N LEU A 3 12.78 -7.38 6.58
CA LEU A 3 11.82 -6.61 7.37
C LEU A 3 11.03 -7.52 8.31
N HIS A 4 10.90 -7.09 9.56
CA HIS A 4 10.12 -7.76 10.60
C HIS A 4 8.76 -7.07 10.74
N VAL A 5 7.73 -7.73 10.21
CA VAL A 5 6.35 -7.22 10.20
C VAL A 5 5.66 -7.59 11.53
N GLY A 6 5.16 -6.59 12.25
CA GLY A 6 4.31 -6.78 13.43
C GLY A 6 2.81 -6.86 13.05
N ALA A 7 1.94 -7.29 13.97
CA ALA A 7 0.51 -7.44 13.71
C ALA A 7 -0.25 -6.12 13.40
N GLY A 8 0.36 -4.96 13.63
CA GLY A 8 -0.25 -3.64 13.47
C GLY A 8 -0.51 -3.20 12.03
N THR A 9 0.14 -3.81 11.03
CA THR A 9 0.08 -3.39 9.62
C THR A 9 -1.27 -3.67 8.93
N PHE A 10 -2.18 -4.40 9.59
CA PHE A 10 -3.48 -4.81 9.05
C PHE A 10 -4.67 -4.07 9.67
N LEU A 11 -4.44 -3.10 10.56
CA LEU A 11 -5.53 -2.39 11.21
C LEU A 11 -6.14 -1.34 10.27
N PRO A 12 -7.48 -1.26 10.17
CA PRO A 12 -8.16 -0.26 9.35
C PRO A 12 -7.90 1.16 9.89
N VAL A 13 -7.69 2.12 8.98
CA VAL A 13 -7.59 3.55 9.32
C VAL A 13 -8.90 4.01 9.92
N LYS A 14 -8.87 4.48 11.18
CA LYS A 14 -10.06 4.93 11.93
C LYS A 14 -10.15 6.45 12.08
N VAL A 15 -9.26 7.21 11.45
CA VAL A 15 -9.20 8.68 11.59
C VAL A 15 -9.94 9.37 10.44
N GLU A 16 -10.64 10.46 10.75
CA GLU A 16 -11.33 11.31 9.77
C GLU A 16 -10.34 12.14 8.94
N ASP A 17 -9.22 12.56 9.55
CA ASP A 17 -8.07 13.17 8.86
C ASP A 17 -6.95 12.13 8.66
N VAL A 18 -6.68 11.82 7.40
CA VAL A 18 -5.65 10.87 6.98
C VAL A 18 -4.25 11.35 7.38
N SER A 19 -4.02 12.67 7.45
CA SER A 19 -2.72 13.24 7.83
C SER A 19 -2.37 13.01 9.30
N GLU A 20 -3.37 12.75 10.16
CA GLU A 20 -3.18 12.45 11.59
C GLU A 20 -2.90 10.96 11.85
N HIS A 21 -3.00 10.11 10.82
CA HIS A 21 -2.76 8.68 10.97
C HIS A 21 -1.27 8.40 11.17
N ARG A 22 -0.92 7.86 12.34
CA ARG A 22 0.42 7.30 12.59
C ARG A 22 0.44 5.83 12.16
N MET A 23 1.31 5.52 11.21
CA MET A 23 1.61 4.13 10.86
C MET A 23 2.27 3.42 12.05
N HIS A 24 1.94 2.15 12.23
CA HIS A 24 2.73 1.30 13.11
C HIS A 24 4.15 1.17 12.54
N ALA A 25 5.13 1.45 13.40
CA ALA A 25 6.54 1.26 13.09
C ALA A 25 6.81 -0.22 12.80
N GLU A 26 7.56 -0.48 11.74
CA GLU A 26 8.06 -1.81 11.39
C GLU A 26 9.58 -1.75 11.34
N TRP A 27 10.25 -2.68 12.01
CA TRP A 27 11.70 -2.75 11.95
C TRP A 27 12.16 -3.34 10.62
N GLY A 28 13.12 -2.70 9.94
CA GLY A 28 13.70 -3.19 8.70
C GLY A 28 15.19 -2.91 8.55
N GLU A 29 15.81 -3.62 7.60
CA GLU A 29 17.24 -3.57 7.30
C GLU A 29 17.47 -3.49 5.78
N VAL A 30 18.21 -2.46 5.35
CA VAL A 30 18.85 -2.36 4.04
C VAL A 30 20.36 -2.48 4.22
N ARG A 31 20.91 -3.63 3.84
CA ARG A 31 22.36 -3.89 3.92
C ARG A 31 23.14 -2.99 2.96
N PRO A 32 24.41 -2.66 3.24
CA PRO A 32 25.27 -1.89 2.34
C PRO A 32 25.26 -2.42 0.91
N LYS A 33 25.45 -3.74 0.74
CA LYS A 33 25.40 -4.40 -0.58
C LYS A 33 24.08 -4.13 -1.33
N ALA A 34 22.95 -4.17 -0.65
CA ALA A 34 21.66 -3.93 -1.28
C ALA A 34 21.48 -2.45 -1.68
N ALA A 35 21.96 -1.52 -0.85
CA ALA A 35 21.98 -0.10 -1.20
C ALA A 35 22.86 0.14 -2.44
N ASP A 36 24.07 -0.44 -2.48
CA ASP A 36 24.98 -0.34 -3.62
C ASP A 36 24.37 -0.91 -4.91
N GLU A 37 23.70 -2.06 -4.85
CA GLU A 37 23.00 -2.66 -5.99
C GLU A 37 21.87 -1.76 -6.51
N ILE A 38 21.07 -1.17 -5.62
CA ILE A 38 19.99 -0.24 -5.99
C ILE A 38 20.56 1.02 -6.65
N ASN A 39 21.56 1.64 -6.02
CA ASN A 39 22.17 2.86 -6.53
C ASN A 39 22.89 2.63 -7.86
N GLY A 40 23.60 1.51 -7.98
CA GLY A 40 24.25 1.09 -9.24
C GLY A 40 23.23 0.86 -10.35
N THR A 41 22.10 0.21 -10.04
CA THR A 41 21.01 0.02 -11.01
C THR A 41 20.47 1.36 -11.51
N ARG A 42 20.24 2.33 -10.62
CA ARG A 42 19.79 3.67 -11.01
C ARG A 42 20.83 4.44 -11.81
N ALA A 43 22.10 4.35 -11.44
CA ALA A 43 23.19 5.01 -12.15
C ALA A 43 23.32 4.51 -13.61
N MET A 44 22.94 3.25 -13.86
CA MET A 44 22.86 2.67 -15.21
C MET A 44 21.54 2.98 -15.95
N GLY A 45 20.65 3.80 -15.39
CA GLY A 45 19.33 4.11 -15.96
C GLY A 45 18.31 2.97 -15.81
N GLY A 46 18.59 1.99 -14.95
CA GLY A 46 17.67 0.92 -14.61
C GLY A 46 16.52 1.39 -13.69
N ARG A 47 15.48 0.55 -13.60
CA ARG A 47 14.30 0.81 -12.77
C ARG A 47 14.35 0.03 -11.45
N ILE A 48 13.90 0.66 -10.37
CA ILE A 48 13.73 0.05 -9.05
C ILE A 48 12.26 -0.31 -8.85
N ILE A 49 12.00 -1.62 -8.72
CA ILE A 49 10.64 -2.17 -8.62
C ILE A 49 10.53 -2.99 -7.33
N PRO A 50 10.05 -2.40 -6.23
CA PRO A 50 9.79 -3.14 -5.01
C PRO A 50 8.70 -4.17 -5.23
N VAL A 51 8.91 -5.34 -4.62
CA VAL A 51 7.91 -6.41 -4.56
C VAL A 51 7.31 -6.39 -3.16
N GLY A 52 6.14 -5.78 -3.05
CA GLY A 52 5.42 -5.54 -1.80
C GLY A 52 5.53 -4.10 -1.30
N THR A 53 4.46 -3.62 -0.68
CA THR A 53 4.38 -2.28 -0.07
C THR A 53 5.38 -2.07 1.06
N THR A 54 5.69 -3.14 1.78
CA THR A 54 6.68 -3.14 2.86
C THR A 54 8.10 -2.89 2.36
N ALA A 55 8.52 -3.59 1.29
CA ALA A 55 9.81 -3.36 0.66
C ALA A 55 9.92 -1.93 0.13
N LEU A 56 8.83 -1.42 -0.46
CA LEU A 56 8.74 -0.04 -0.93
C LEU A 56 8.93 0.97 0.22
N ARG A 57 8.20 0.81 1.33
CA ARG A 57 8.33 1.71 2.50
C ARG A 57 9.77 1.72 3.01
N LEU A 58 10.40 0.55 3.11
CA LEU A 58 11.76 0.43 3.61
C LEU A 58 12.78 1.16 2.72
N ILE A 59 12.71 1.02 1.39
CA ILE A 59 13.65 1.73 0.51
C ILE A 59 13.40 3.23 0.42
N GLU A 60 12.14 3.66 0.49
CA GLU A 60 11.82 5.09 0.53
C GLU A 60 12.25 5.72 1.85
N THR A 61 12.20 4.98 2.97
CA THR A 61 12.81 5.40 4.24
C THR A 61 14.33 5.48 4.16
N ALA A 62 14.98 4.50 3.53
CA ALA A 62 16.44 4.46 3.41
C ALA A 62 17.01 5.42 2.34
N ALA A 63 16.17 6.01 1.49
CA ALA A 63 16.56 6.95 0.46
C ALA A 63 16.64 8.39 1.00
N ASP A 64 17.72 9.10 0.67
CA ASP A 64 17.85 10.53 0.95
C ASP A 64 17.11 11.41 -0.08
N GLU A 65 17.11 12.72 0.13
CA GLU A 65 16.40 13.69 -0.74
C GLU A 65 16.91 13.71 -2.19
N ASN A 66 18.14 13.24 -2.42
CA ASN A 66 18.72 13.13 -3.75
C ASN A 66 18.42 11.78 -4.42
N GLY A 67 17.65 10.91 -3.74
CA GLY A 67 17.31 9.58 -4.23
C GLY A 67 18.43 8.55 -4.09
N MET A 68 19.44 8.81 -3.25
CA MET A 68 20.49 7.86 -2.94
C MET A 68 20.05 6.96 -1.77
N VAL A 69 20.06 5.64 -1.96
CA VAL A 69 19.75 4.69 -0.88
C VAL A 69 20.98 4.51 0.00
N ARG A 70 20.79 4.58 1.31
CA ARG A 70 21.84 4.31 2.29
C ARG A 70 21.59 2.97 2.98
N ALA A 71 22.66 2.39 3.52
CA ALA A 71 22.49 1.32 4.48
C ALA A 71 21.63 1.83 5.64
N PHE A 72 20.66 1.02 6.05
CA PHE A 72 19.66 1.40 7.04
C PHE A 72 19.35 0.20 7.92
N GLU A 73 19.21 0.42 9.21
CA GLU A 73 18.74 -0.55 10.19
C GLU A 73 17.93 0.19 11.25
N GLY A 74 16.67 -0.17 11.42
CA GLY A 74 15.80 0.48 12.39
C GLY A 74 14.34 0.47 11.98
N ASP A 75 13.56 1.28 12.68
CA ASP A 75 12.12 1.36 12.48
C ASP A 75 11.76 2.28 11.31
N THR A 76 10.80 1.85 10.50
CA THR A 76 10.11 2.68 9.52
C THR A 76 8.64 2.84 9.89
N ASP A 77 8.24 4.07 10.11
CA ASP A 77 6.86 4.50 10.30
C ASP A 77 6.39 5.39 9.13
N ILE A 78 7.11 5.37 8.01
CA ILE A 78 6.79 6.24 6.86
C ILE A 78 5.35 5.99 6.41
N PHE A 79 4.60 7.08 6.31
CA PHE A 79 3.22 7.06 5.84
C PHE A 79 3.17 7.68 4.44
N ILE A 80 2.78 6.86 3.46
CA ILE A 80 2.76 7.22 2.04
C ILE A 80 1.30 7.35 1.60
N PHE A 81 0.94 8.56 1.17
CA PHE A 81 -0.40 8.93 0.72
C PHE A 81 -0.32 9.86 -0.50
N PRO A 82 -1.43 10.11 -1.22
CA PRO A 82 -1.41 10.94 -2.44
C PRO A 82 -0.74 12.30 -2.23
N GLY A 83 0.17 12.66 -3.13
CA GLY A 83 1.05 13.84 -3.00
C GLY A 83 2.46 13.50 -2.49
N TYR A 84 2.73 12.25 -2.11
CA TYR A 84 4.07 11.80 -1.74
C TYR A 84 5.08 11.98 -2.89
N ARG A 85 6.25 12.54 -2.57
CA ARG A 85 7.37 12.68 -3.51
C ARG A 85 8.23 11.42 -3.47
N TRP A 86 8.08 10.58 -4.50
CA TRP A 86 8.90 9.37 -4.70
C TRP A 86 10.38 9.71 -4.87
N ARG A 87 11.25 9.02 -4.11
CA ARG A 87 12.69 9.24 -4.16
C ARG A 87 13.40 8.22 -5.03
N VAL A 88 12.97 6.96 -4.94
CA VAL A 88 13.72 5.84 -5.54
C VAL A 88 12.85 4.89 -6.35
N THR A 89 11.56 4.76 -6.04
CA THR A 89 10.68 3.75 -6.61
C THR A 89 10.12 4.17 -7.97
N ASP A 90 10.30 3.33 -8.99
CA ASP A 90 9.83 3.58 -10.37
C ASP A 90 8.58 2.78 -10.75
N ALA A 91 8.34 1.65 -10.08
CA ALA A 91 7.14 0.82 -10.22
C ALA A 91 6.91 0.00 -8.95
N LEU A 92 5.70 -0.54 -8.75
CA LEU A 92 5.37 -1.38 -7.60
C LEU A 92 4.69 -2.67 -8.06
N MET A 93 5.17 -3.81 -7.56
CA MET A 93 4.45 -5.08 -7.65
C MET A 93 3.83 -5.38 -6.28
N THR A 94 2.49 -5.45 -6.20
CA THR A 94 1.79 -5.68 -4.94
C THR A 94 0.44 -6.36 -5.15
N ASN A 95 -0.20 -6.75 -4.04
CA ASN A 95 -1.54 -7.34 -4.05
C ASN A 95 -2.63 -6.26 -4.12
N PHE A 96 -3.89 -6.67 -4.30
CA PHE A 96 -5.05 -5.82 -4.02
C PHE A 96 -5.23 -5.65 -2.50
N HIS A 97 -5.56 -4.42 -2.11
CA HIS A 97 -5.75 -3.97 -0.73
C HIS A 97 -7.21 -3.54 -0.51
N LEU A 98 -7.69 -3.58 0.73
CA LEU A 98 -9.06 -3.18 1.00
C LEU A 98 -9.25 -1.66 0.74
N PRO A 99 -10.38 -1.22 0.18
CA PRO A 99 -10.68 0.20 0.04
C PRO A 99 -10.60 0.91 1.41
N ARG A 100 -10.04 2.13 1.42
CA ARG A 100 -9.82 2.94 2.63
C ARG A 100 -8.80 2.37 3.64
N SER A 101 -7.87 1.52 3.17
CA SER A 101 -6.70 1.11 3.96
C SER A 101 -5.47 2.00 3.67
N THR A 102 -4.50 2.02 4.59
CA THR A 102 -3.20 2.70 4.38
C THR A 102 -2.48 2.16 3.14
N LEU A 103 -2.53 0.84 2.91
CA LEU A 103 -1.94 0.22 1.74
C LEU A 103 -2.64 0.63 0.44
N PHE A 104 -3.97 0.81 0.47
CA PHE A 104 -4.70 1.39 -0.67
C PHE A 104 -4.25 2.83 -0.94
N MET A 105 -4.07 3.65 0.10
CA MET A 105 -3.59 5.02 -0.04
C MET A 105 -2.19 5.08 -0.65
N LEU A 106 -1.29 4.19 -0.23
CA LEU A 106 0.05 4.06 -0.81
C LEU A 106 -0.01 3.73 -2.30
N VAL A 107 -0.83 2.76 -2.69
CA VAL A 107 -0.98 2.40 -4.11
C VAL A 107 -1.65 3.52 -4.90
N ALA A 108 -2.61 4.23 -4.32
CA ALA A 108 -3.24 5.41 -4.94
C ALA A 108 -2.26 6.59 -5.06
N ALA A 109 -1.31 6.75 -4.13
CA ALA A 109 -0.22 7.72 -4.24
C ALA A 109 0.71 7.42 -5.42
N PHE A 110 0.85 6.14 -5.77
CA PHE A 110 1.70 5.70 -6.87
C PHE A 110 0.97 5.75 -8.23
N SER A 111 -0.27 5.25 -8.29
CA SER A 111 -1.02 5.05 -9.54
C SER A 111 -2.09 6.11 -9.82
N GLY A 112 -2.38 6.99 -8.86
CA GLY A 112 -3.56 7.85 -8.89
C GLY A 112 -4.83 7.12 -8.43
N LEU A 113 -5.81 7.88 -7.93
CA LEU A 113 -7.05 7.32 -7.40
C LEU A 113 -7.93 6.70 -8.49
N GLU A 114 -8.15 7.42 -9.60
CA GLU A 114 -9.04 6.97 -10.68
C GLU A 114 -8.57 5.67 -11.35
N PRO A 115 -7.28 5.52 -11.75
CA PRO A 115 -6.78 4.26 -12.29
C PRO A 115 -6.94 3.10 -11.31
N MET A 116 -6.72 3.35 -10.01
CA MET A 116 -6.90 2.32 -8.99
C MET A 116 -8.37 1.90 -8.88
N LEU A 117 -9.31 2.84 -8.81
CA LEU A 117 -10.74 2.55 -8.76
C LEU A 117 -11.21 1.77 -9.99
N ALA A 118 -10.73 2.13 -11.18
CA ALA A 118 -11.01 1.40 -12.41
C ALA A 118 -10.49 -0.05 -12.34
N ALA A 119 -9.27 -0.25 -11.85
CA ALA A 119 -8.70 -1.59 -11.66
C ALA A 119 -9.49 -2.44 -10.66
N TYR A 120 -9.97 -1.88 -9.55
CA TYR A 120 -10.85 -2.60 -8.60
C TYR A 120 -12.18 -2.97 -9.23
N ARG A 121 -12.83 -2.02 -9.92
CA ARG A 121 -14.09 -2.31 -10.63
C ARG A 121 -13.91 -3.47 -11.58
N HIS A 122 -12.85 -3.45 -12.38
CA HIS A 122 -12.51 -4.55 -13.29
C HIS A 122 -12.27 -5.87 -12.55
N ALA A 123 -11.46 -5.88 -11.50
CA ALA A 123 -11.13 -7.10 -10.75
C ALA A 123 -12.36 -7.73 -10.05
N VAL A 124 -13.31 -6.91 -9.59
CA VAL A 124 -14.57 -7.39 -9.03
C VAL A 124 -15.46 -7.98 -10.13
N THR A 125 -15.57 -7.31 -11.28
CA THR A 125 -16.39 -7.78 -12.41
C THR A 125 -15.80 -9.04 -13.07
N ALA A 126 -14.48 -9.15 -13.16
CA ALA A 126 -13.78 -10.33 -13.68
C ALA A 126 -13.79 -11.52 -12.71
N GLY A 127 -14.23 -11.30 -11.46
CA GLY A 127 -14.25 -12.26 -10.37
C GLY A 127 -12.88 -12.44 -9.72
N PRO A 128 -12.78 -12.55 -8.38
CA PRO A 128 -11.53 -12.91 -7.75
C PRO A 128 -11.14 -14.32 -8.21
N ARG A 129 -9.94 -14.49 -8.78
CA ARG A 129 -9.31 -15.81 -8.89
C ARG A 129 -9.07 -16.30 -7.46
N ARG A 130 -10.03 -17.05 -6.91
CA ARG A 130 -9.84 -17.77 -5.65
C ARG A 130 -8.69 -18.73 -5.85
N ARG A 131 -7.71 -18.73 -4.94
CA ARG A 131 -7.02 -19.99 -4.63
C ARG A 131 -8.12 -20.95 -4.17
N GLU A 132 -8.21 -22.11 -4.82
CA GLU A 132 -9.06 -23.22 -4.41
C GLU A 132 -8.96 -23.38 -2.88
N PRO A 133 -10.06 -23.26 -2.13
CA PRO A 133 -10.03 -23.54 -0.71
C PRO A 133 -9.86 -25.05 -0.53
N SER A 134 -8.88 -25.47 0.29
CA SER A 134 -8.90 -26.82 0.85
C SER A 134 -10.26 -27.05 1.51
N ALA A 135 -10.84 -28.22 1.28
CA ALA A 135 -12.25 -28.54 1.44
C ALA A 135 -12.75 -28.54 2.90
N GLU A 136 -12.73 -27.41 3.61
CA GLU A 136 -13.27 -27.36 4.98
C GLU A 136 -13.62 -25.94 5.46
N HIS A 137 -14.61 -25.28 4.83
CA HIS A 137 -15.60 -24.41 5.49
C HIS A 137 -16.47 -23.70 4.45
N ARG A 138 -17.71 -24.18 4.27
CA ARG A 138 -18.72 -23.51 3.46
C ARG A 138 -19.52 -22.51 4.30
N ARG A 139 -19.32 -21.21 4.06
CA ARG A 139 -20.41 -20.22 3.91
C ARG A 139 -19.99 -19.15 2.90
N PRO A 140 -20.73 -18.93 1.80
CA PRO A 140 -20.42 -17.83 0.90
C PRO A 140 -20.88 -16.50 1.53
N ALA A 141 -19.96 -15.55 1.68
CA ALA A 141 -20.34 -14.15 1.78
C ALA A 141 -20.62 -13.65 0.36
N GLU A 142 -21.89 -13.30 0.10
CA GLU A 142 -22.41 -12.70 -1.14
C GLU A 142 -21.69 -11.37 -1.45
N PRO A 143 -20.79 -11.31 -2.45
CA PRO A 143 -19.99 -10.10 -2.72
C PRO A 143 -20.83 -8.88 -3.14
N HIS A 144 -22.04 -9.12 -3.66
CA HIS A 144 -22.93 -8.07 -4.13
C HIS A 144 -23.50 -7.20 -2.98
N LEU A 145 -23.69 -7.78 -1.78
CA LEU A 145 -24.24 -7.08 -0.62
C LEU A 145 -23.22 -6.16 0.07
N LEU A 146 -21.93 -6.46 -0.03
CA LEU A 146 -20.87 -5.60 0.52
C LEU A 146 -20.76 -4.30 -0.29
N TRP A 147 -20.96 -4.37 -1.60
CA TRP A 147 -20.89 -3.24 -2.52
C TRP A 147 -22.05 -2.26 -2.36
N GLN A 148 -23.29 -2.75 -2.23
CA GLN A 148 -24.46 -1.88 -2.03
C GLN A 148 -24.37 -1.07 -0.72
N ARG A 149 -23.79 -1.65 0.34
CA ARG A 149 -23.61 -0.97 1.64
C ARG A 149 -22.54 0.12 1.60
N LEU A 150 -21.52 -0.03 0.76
CA LEU A 150 -20.47 0.99 0.57
C LEU A 150 -20.95 2.15 -0.31
N HIS A 151 -21.73 1.87 -1.36
CA HIS A 151 -22.35 2.90 -2.20
C HIS A 151 -23.39 3.76 -1.46
N HIS A 152 -24.22 3.16 -0.60
CA HIS A 152 -25.24 3.92 0.15
C HIS A 152 -24.69 4.88 1.20
N ARG A 153 -23.48 4.64 1.75
CA ARG A 153 -22.87 5.51 2.77
C ARG A 153 -21.99 6.63 2.18
N ALA A 154 -21.47 6.46 0.97
CA ALA A 154 -20.69 7.50 0.30
C ALA A 154 -21.55 8.63 -0.29
N ASN A 155 -22.85 8.39 -0.52
CA ASN A 155 -23.78 9.33 -1.17
C ASN A 155 -24.93 9.80 -0.24
N ALA A 156 -24.83 9.60 1.08
CA ALA A 156 -25.84 10.09 2.01
C ALA A 156 -25.57 11.57 2.33
N GLU A 157 -26.42 12.47 1.85
CA GLU A 157 -26.36 13.89 2.21
C GLU A 157 -26.52 14.11 3.72
N PRO A 158 -25.85 15.11 4.32
CA PRO A 158 -26.04 15.44 5.72
C PRO A 158 -27.46 15.95 5.92
N ARG A 159 -28.28 15.20 6.69
CA ARG A 159 -29.57 15.69 7.15
C ARG A 159 -29.34 16.98 7.95
N GLN A 160 -29.82 18.10 7.42
CA GLN A 160 -30.03 19.33 8.17
C GLN A 160 -30.92 18.99 9.38
N GLN A 161 -30.39 19.21 10.58
CA GLN A 161 -31.16 19.12 11.83
C GLN A 161 -31.86 20.46 12.04
N LEU A 162 -33.20 20.42 12.08
CA LEU A 162 -34.07 21.40 12.75
C LEU A 162 -34.33 20.91 14.17
#